data_AF-R7JA27-F1
#
_entry.id   AF-R7JA27-F1
#
_cell.length_a   1.000
_cell.length_b   1.000
_cell.length_c   1.000
_cell.angle_alpha   90.00
_cell.angle_beta   90.00
_cell.angle_gamma   90.00
#
_symmetry.space_group_name_H-M   'P 1'
#
loop_
_entity.id
_entity.type
_entity.pdbx_description
1 polymer ?
#
loop_
_entity_poly.entity_id
_entity_poly.type
_entity_poly.pdbx_seq_one_letter_code
_entity_poly.pdbx_strand_id
1 'polypeptide(L)'
;MIAMDKINNVSFTGIRNIAWTEFSRKAPTVSKSLSMVLRDDFTGKDLTEFRNVIKKVTDTPSKFNNEISSEILNIECVSGGGRFPDGVAVNGELLEVNDKNLPVFSYISKLTRKISSMSDKNMVVDNDYKDYVADEALIYGAKISGNLPSNVSRLNVISQFFEKDKVKASAQHVNDFIQNIMNRYFE
;
A
#
# COMPACT_ATOMS: atom_id res chain seq x y z
N MET A 1 -37.45 15.80 14.23
CA MET A 1 -36.48 15.85 13.12
C MET A 1 -35.41 14.81 13.45
N ILE A 2 -35.45 13.67 12.78
CA ILE A 2 -34.60 12.50 13.09
C ILE A 2 -33.18 12.86 12.68
N ALA A 3 -32.23 12.76 13.62
CA ALA A 3 -30.82 12.82 13.33
C ALA A 3 -30.53 11.70 12.32
N MET A 4 -30.21 12.06 11.08
CA MET A 4 -29.62 11.12 10.14
C MET A 4 -28.28 10.71 10.74
N ASP A 5 -28.25 9.51 11.32
CA ASP A 5 -27.02 8.80 11.59
C ASP A 5 -26.18 8.87 10.32
N LYS A 6 -25.05 9.56 10.41
CA LYS A 6 -23.96 9.41 9.44
C LYS A 6 -23.61 7.92 9.50
N ILE A 7 -24.14 7.15 8.56
CA ILE A 7 -23.64 5.81 8.26
C ILE A 7 -22.21 6.06 7.81
N ASN A 8 -21.29 6.06 8.77
CA ASN A 8 -19.87 5.90 8.49
C ASN A 8 -19.80 4.65 7.61
N ASN A 9 -19.15 4.74 6.46
CA ASN A 9 -18.84 3.56 5.68
C ASN A 9 -17.94 2.68 6.55
N VAL A 10 -18.53 1.78 7.32
CA VAL A 10 -17.79 0.88 8.20
C VAL A 10 -17.08 -0.12 7.30
N SER A 11 -15.76 -0.03 7.24
CA SER A 11 -14.95 -1.12 6.69
C SER A 11 -15.00 -2.28 7.68
N PHE A 12 -15.39 -3.46 7.20
CA PHE A 12 -15.42 -4.72 7.97
C PHE A 12 -14.23 -5.60 7.56
N THR A 13 -13.08 -5.00 7.31
CA THR A 13 -11.92 -5.73 6.77
C THR A 13 -10.59 -5.34 7.40
N GLY A 14 -10.55 -4.39 8.33
CA GLY A 14 -9.32 -3.84 8.91
C GLY A 14 -8.49 -3.00 7.94
N ILE A 15 -8.93 -2.82 6.69
CA ILE A 15 -8.20 -2.13 5.64
C ILE A 15 -9.11 -1.07 5.01
N ARG A 16 -8.57 0.13 4.77
CA ARG A 16 -9.30 1.23 4.13
C ARG A 16 -8.33 2.13 3.37
N ASN A 17 -8.89 3.06 2.60
CA ASN A 17 -8.12 4.06 1.84
C ASN A 17 -7.06 3.42 0.94
N ILE A 18 -7.41 2.28 0.34
CA ILE A 18 -6.52 1.54 -0.54
C ILE A 18 -6.41 2.29 -1.85
N ALA A 19 -5.19 2.61 -2.27
CA ALA A 19 -4.92 3.34 -3.48
C ALA A 19 -3.74 2.74 -4.24
N TRP A 20 -3.83 2.80 -5.55
CA TRP A 20 -2.79 2.38 -6.48
C TRP A 20 -2.07 3.61 -7.03
N THR A 21 -0.76 3.51 -7.23
CA THR A 21 0.02 4.54 -7.93
C THR A 21 1.12 3.92 -8.77
N GLU A 22 1.53 4.61 -9.82
CA GLU A 22 2.69 4.28 -10.65
C GLU A 22 3.53 5.53 -10.84
N PHE A 23 4.84 5.43 -10.60
CA PHE A 23 5.76 6.57 -10.62
C PHE A 23 7.20 6.10 -10.88
N SER A 24 8.08 7.05 -11.16
CA SER A 24 9.52 6.80 -11.24
C SER A 24 10.23 7.65 -10.20
N ARG A 25 11.00 7.01 -9.29
CA ARG A 25 11.90 7.73 -8.37
C ARG A 25 13.19 8.14 -9.07
N LYS A 26 13.68 7.31 -9.99
CA LYS A 26 14.88 7.52 -10.77
C LYS A 26 14.78 6.76 -12.08
N ALA A 27 14.91 7.45 -13.22
CA ALA A 27 14.98 6.78 -14.51
C ALA A 27 16.19 5.82 -14.56
N PRO A 28 16.06 4.61 -15.15
CA PRO A 28 14.91 4.10 -15.92
C PRO A 28 13.93 3.23 -15.11
N THR A 29 13.95 3.27 -13.78
CA THR A 29 13.08 2.42 -12.94
C THR A 29 11.64 2.94 -12.91
N VAL A 30 10.69 2.02 -12.97
CA VAL A 30 9.27 2.31 -12.75
C VAL A 30 8.81 1.53 -11.53
N SER A 31 8.21 2.25 -10.60
CA SER A 31 7.65 1.71 -9.37
C SER A 31 6.13 1.65 -9.50
N LYS A 32 5.56 0.53 -9.05
CA LYS A 32 4.12 0.41 -8.79
C LYS A 32 3.93 0.27 -7.29
N SER A 33 3.06 1.08 -6.71
CA SER A 33 2.83 1.12 -5.27
C SER A 33 1.37 0.93 -4.93
N LEU A 34 1.15 0.16 -3.87
CA LEU A 34 -0.14 0.00 -3.20
C LEU A 34 -0.03 0.64 -1.81
N SER A 35 -0.81 1.70 -1.58
CA SER A 35 -0.91 2.40 -0.30
C SER A 35 -2.24 2.06 0.38
N MET A 36 -2.24 1.93 1.70
CA MET A 36 -3.45 1.67 2.47
C MET A 36 -3.30 2.10 3.93
N VAL A 37 -4.44 2.21 4.62
CA VAL A 37 -4.50 2.37 6.07
C VAL A 37 -4.95 1.05 6.70
N LEU A 38 -4.11 0.50 7.56
CA LEU A 38 -4.36 -0.70 8.34
C LEU A 38 -4.93 -0.34 9.72
N ARG A 39 -5.91 -1.12 10.17
CA ARG A 39 -6.53 -0.99 11.49
C ARG A 39 -6.80 -2.35 12.10
N ASP A 40 -6.95 -2.34 13.41
CA ASP A 40 -7.59 -3.42 14.13
C ASP A 40 -9.07 -3.05 14.28
N ASP A 41 -9.95 -3.93 13.84
CA ASP A 41 -11.40 -3.78 13.97
C ASP A 41 -12.03 -5.08 14.50
N PHE A 42 -13.35 -5.13 14.56
CA PHE A 42 -14.07 -6.31 15.05
C PHE A 42 -13.82 -7.57 14.20
N THR A 43 -13.41 -7.40 12.95
CA THR A 43 -13.29 -8.46 11.94
C THR A 43 -11.85 -8.83 11.60
N GLY A 44 -10.86 -8.04 12.03
CA GLY A 44 -9.47 -8.26 11.69
C GLY A 44 -8.51 -7.47 12.57
N LYS A 45 -7.28 -7.97 12.64
CA LYS A 45 -6.15 -7.34 13.36
C LYS A 45 -5.01 -7.03 12.40
N ASP A 46 -5.33 -6.48 11.22
CA ASP A 46 -4.37 -6.34 10.11
C ASP A 46 -3.18 -5.46 10.48
N LEU A 47 -3.40 -4.41 11.30
CA LEU A 47 -2.34 -3.54 11.81
C LEU A 47 -1.45 -4.27 12.82
N THR A 48 -2.05 -5.00 13.76
CA THR A 48 -1.30 -5.82 14.72
C THR A 48 -0.55 -6.95 14.02
N GLU A 49 -1.13 -7.62 13.02
CA GLU A 49 -0.47 -8.66 12.23
C GLU A 49 0.76 -8.10 11.52
N PHE A 50 0.63 -6.96 10.83
CA PHE A 50 1.76 -6.27 10.18
C PHE A 50 2.89 -6.00 11.17
N ARG A 51 2.58 -5.34 12.30
CA ARG A 51 3.56 -5.00 13.34
C ARG A 51 4.25 -6.24 13.90
N ASN A 52 3.52 -7.33 14.10
CA ASN A 52 4.09 -8.58 14.61
C ASN A 52 5.01 -9.25 13.60
N VAL A 53 4.67 -9.20 12.31
CA VAL A 53 5.53 -9.74 11.25
C VAL A 53 6.84 -8.95 11.16
N ILE A 54 6.79 -7.62 11.18
CA ILE A 54 8.01 -6.79 11.15
C ILE A 54 8.91 -7.05 12.37
N LYS A 55 8.34 -7.14 13.57
CA LYS A 55 9.11 -7.43 14.80
C LYS A 55 9.82 -8.79 14.78
N LYS A 56 9.36 -9.75 13.97
CA LYS A 56 10.03 -11.06 13.84
C LYS A 56 11.28 -10.99 12.97
N VAL A 57 11.38 -9.99 12.11
CA VAL A 57 12.41 -9.92 11.06
C VAL A 57 13.39 -8.77 11.28
N THR A 58 13.23 -7.96 12.31
CA THR A 58 14.19 -6.88 12.60
C THR A 58 14.13 -6.43 14.07
N ASP A 59 15.27 -6.00 14.58
CA ASP A 59 15.39 -5.35 15.90
C ASP A 59 15.04 -3.85 15.85
N THR A 60 14.90 -3.28 14.65
CA THR A 60 14.57 -1.86 14.43
C THR A 60 13.25 -1.69 13.68
N PRO A 61 12.12 -2.20 14.22
CA PRO A 61 10.82 -2.21 13.52
C PRO A 61 10.32 -0.82 13.13
N SER A 62 10.75 0.23 13.84
CA SER A 62 10.36 1.61 13.57
C SER A 62 10.79 2.13 12.19
N LYS A 63 11.83 1.53 11.56
CA LYS A 63 12.24 1.92 10.20
C LYS A 63 11.16 1.64 9.15
N PHE A 64 10.27 0.68 9.42
CA PHE A 64 9.15 0.32 8.55
C PHE A 64 7.89 1.13 8.85
N ASN A 65 7.94 2.12 9.75
CA ASN A 65 6.79 2.99 9.99
C ASN A 65 6.70 4.07 8.91
N ASN A 66 5.47 4.38 8.49
CA ASN A 66 5.23 5.56 7.68
C ASN A 66 5.36 6.83 8.54
N GLU A 67 6.01 7.87 8.00
CA GLU A 67 6.31 9.13 8.71
C GLU A 67 5.05 9.93 9.09
N ILE A 68 3.96 9.77 8.33
CA ILE A 68 2.69 10.49 8.56
C ILE A 68 1.86 9.77 9.62
N SER A 69 1.78 8.44 9.56
CA SER A 69 1.05 7.63 10.54
C SER A 69 1.52 6.19 10.52
N SER A 70 1.70 5.61 11.72
CA SER A 70 2.03 4.19 11.88
C SER A 70 0.92 3.22 11.42
N GLU A 71 -0.26 3.72 11.03
CA GLU A 71 -1.33 2.95 10.41
C GLU A 71 -1.18 2.83 8.89
N ILE A 72 -0.35 3.67 8.26
CA ILE A 72 -0.19 3.70 6.81
C ILE A 72 0.87 2.66 6.40
N LEU A 73 0.52 1.88 5.39
CA LEU A 73 1.39 0.92 4.74
C LEU A 73 1.47 1.23 3.25
N ASN A 74 2.68 1.52 2.77
CA ASN A 74 3.03 1.56 1.36
C ASN A 74 3.83 0.30 1.02
N ILE A 75 3.40 -0.41 -0.03
CA ILE A 75 4.15 -1.52 -0.62
C ILE A 75 4.53 -1.09 -2.04
N GLU A 76 5.82 -0.94 -2.29
CA GLU A 76 6.35 -0.51 -3.58
C GLU A 76 7.10 -1.66 -4.25
N CYS A 77 6.67 -2.05 -5.45
CA CYS A 77 7.40 -2.93 -6.34
C CYS A 77 8.29 -2.08 -7.25
N VAL A 78 9.60 -2.24 -7.11
CA VAL A 78 10.61 -1.52 -7.90
C VAL A 78 11.14 -2.45 -8.97
N SER A 79 10.99 -2.08 -10.25
CA SER A 79 11.59 -2.82 -11.36
C SER A 79 12.38 -1.92 -12.29
N GLY A 80 13.53 -2.42 -12.75
CA GLY A 80 14.39 -1.75 -13.72
C GLY A 80 14.41 -2.40 -15.10
N GLY A 81 13.41 -3.23 -15.43
CA GLY A 81 13.29 -3.84 -16.77
C GLY A 81 14.50 -4.71 -17.16
N GLY A 82 14.92 -5.61 -16.27
CA GLY A 82 16.04 -6.53 -16.49
C GLY A 82 17.45 -5.93 -16.32
N ARG A 83 17.58 -4.60 -16.18
CA ARG A 83 18.87 -3.94 -15.92
C ARG A 83 19.18 -3.76 -14.43
N PHE A 84 18.16 -3.80 -13.59
CA PHE A 84 18.28 -3.68 -12.12
C PHE A 84 17.46 -4.79 -11.47
N PRO A 85 17.91 -5.30 -10.30
CA PRO A 85 17.17 -6.32 -9.59
C PRO A 85 15.79 -5.79 -9.18
N ASP A 86 14.80 -6.66 -9.30
CA ASP A 86 13.47 -6.39 -8.77
C ASP A 86 13.52 -6.34 -7.24
N GLY A 87 12.79 -5.39 -6.65
CA GLY A 87 12.77 -5.20 -5.22
C GLY A 87 11.39 -4.84 -4.70
N VAL A 88 11.13 -5.19 -3.44
CA VAL A 88 9.93 -4.76 -2.71
C VAL A 88 10.35 -3.86 -1.58
N ALA A 89 9.81 -2.64 -1.52
CA ALA A 89 9.99 -1.74 -0.39
C ALA A 89 8.70 -1.62 0.42
N VAL A 90 8.84 -1.58 1.74
CA VAL A 90 7.75 -1.39 2.71
C VAL A 90 7.99 -0.08 3.42
N ASN A 91 7.11 0.91 3.21
CA ASN A 91 7.29 2.27 3.73
C ASN A 91 8.72 2.80 3.44
N GLY A 92 9.17 2.64 2.19
CA GLY A 92 10.50 3.10 1.74
C GLY A 92 11.66 2.16 2.06
N GLU A 93 11.50 1.24 3.00
CA GLU A 93 12.56 0.29 3.37
C GLU A 93 12.57 -0.91 2.41
N LEU A 94 13.66 -1.06 1.66
CA LEU A 94 13.85 -2.19 0.75
C LEU A 94 14.00 -3.50 1.55
N LEU A 95 13.19 -4.50 1.19
CA LEU A 95 13.26 -5.84 1.75
C LEU A 95 14.31 -6.66 1.01
N GLU A 96 15.32 -7.10 1.75
CA GLU A 96 16.26 -8.09 1.26
C GLU A 96 15.56 -9.45 1.10
N VAL A 97 15.86 -10.17 0.02
CA VAL A 97 15.29 -11.49 -0.26
C VAL A 97 16.13 -12.55 0.44
N ASN A 98 15.68 -12.98 1.63
CA ASN A 98 16.33 -14.00 2.45
C ASN A 98 15.32 -14.69 3.39
N ASP A 99 15.74 -15.80 4.03
CA ASP A 99 14.91 -16.60 4.94
C ASP A 99 14.30 -15.78 6.08
N LYS A 100 15.07 -14.82 6.61
CA LYS A 100 14.65 -13.94 7.70
C LYS A 100 13.44 -13.10 7.29
N ASN A 101 13.38 -12.63 6.04
CA ASN A 101 12.30 -11.76 5.55
C ASN A 101 11.13 -12.51 4.88
N LEU A 102 11.19 -13.83 4.71
CA LEU A 102 10.09 -14.65 4.17
C LEU A 102 8.72 -14.39 4.86
N PRO A 103 8.64 -14.19 6.18
CA PRO A 103 7.37 -13.84 6.82
C PRO A 103 6.75 -12.55 6.31
N VAL A 104 7.56 -11.54 5.93
CA VAL A 104 7.07 -10.28 5.37
C VAL A 104 6.53 -10.48 3.97
N PHE A 105 7.25 -11.19 3.11
CA PHE A 105 6.77 -11.52 1.75
C PHE A 105 5.45 -12.32 1.82
N SER A 106 5.37 -13.30 2.70
CA SER A 106 4.14 -14.09 2.93
C SER A 106 2.97 -13.22 3.40
N TYR A 107 3.22 -12.29 4.33
CA TYR A 107 2.22 -11.33 4.80
C TYR A 107 1.71 -10.45 3.65
N ILE A 108 2.61 -9.86 2.87
CA ILE A 108 2.22 -9.01 1.74
C ILE A 108 1.42 -9.82 0.71
N SER A 109 1.84 -11.05 0.39
CA SER A 109 1.07 -11.90 -0.53
C SER A 109 -0.32 -12.25 0.00
N LYS A 110 -0.48 -12.48 1.31
CA LYS A 110 -1.80 -12.71 1.93
C LYS A 110 -2.66 -11.44 1.83
N LEU A 111 -2.10 -10.29 2.19
CA LEU A 111 -2.76 -8.99 2.17
C LEU A 111 -3.24 -8.63 0.75
N THR A 112 -2.39 -8.79 -0.26
CA THR A 112 -2.74 -8.41 -1.63
C THR A 112 -3.76 -9.36 -2.27
N ARG A 113 -3.77 -10.66 -1.93
CA ARG A 113 -4.87 -11.57 -2.29
C ARG A 113 -6.20 -11.17 -1.65
N LYS A 114 -6.18 -10.75 -0.38
CA LYS A 114 -7.38 -10.24 0.31
C LYS A 114 -7.93 -9.00 -0.38
N ILE A 115 -7.06 -8.10 -0.85
CA ILE A 115 -7.45 -6.87 -1.55
C ILE A 115 -7.97 -7.17 -2.96
N SER A 116 -7.29 -8.02 -3.74
CA SER A 116 -7.72 -8.33 -5.12
C SER A 116 -9.08 -9.03 -5.18
N SER A 117 -9.41 -9.84 -4.17
CA SER A 117 -10.71 -10.51 -4.03
C SER A 117 -11.76 -9.71 -3.24
N MET A 118 -11.44 -8.50 -2.78
CA MET A 118 -12.34 -7.68 -1.96
C MET A 118 -13.57 -7.23 -2.75
N SER A 119 -14.77 -7.33 -2.16
CA SER A 119 -15.97 -6.75 -2.78
C SER A 119 -15.92 -5.21 -2.72
N ASP A 120 -16.43 -4.54 -3.75
CA ASP A 120 -16.38 -3.08 -3.88
C ASP A 120 -16.97 -2.32 -2.69
N LYS A 121 -18.00 -2.87 -2.04
CA LYS A 121 -18.62 -2.29 -0.85
C LYS A 121 -17.68 -2.22 0.36
N ASN A 122 -16.66 -3.06 0.41
CA ASN A 122 -15.67 -3.10 1.48
C ASN A 122 -14.45 -2.21 1.17
N MET A 123 -14.31 -1.73 -0.06
CA MET A 123 -13.25 -0.79 -0.46
C MET A 123 -13.66 0.64 -0.11
N VAL A 124 -13.57 0.95 1.18
CA VAL A 124 -13.96 2.25 1.74
C VAL A 124 -12.83 3.26 1.58
N VAL A 125 -13.18 4.46 1.14
CA VAL A 125 -12.29 5.62 1.05
C VAL A 125 -12.90 6.77 1.83
N ASP A 126 -12.21 7.23 2.87
CA ASP A 126 -12.60 8.39 3.67
C ASP A 126 -12.30 9.67 2.89
N ASN A 127 -13.28 10.58 2.79
CA ASN A 127 -13.06 11.86 2.08
C ASN A 127 -11.99 12.71 2.79
N ASP A 128 -11.97 12.76 4.12
CA ASP A 128 -10.94 13.53 4.85
C ASP A 128 -9.54 12.98 4.58
N TYR A 129 -9.38 11.65 4.50
CA TYR A 129 -8.10 11.06 4.11
C TYR A 129 -7.72 11.47 2.69
N LYS A 130 -8.64 11.30 1.74
CA LYS A 130 -8.42 11.64 0.33
C LYS A 130 -8.05 13.11 0.13
N ASP A 131 -8.75 14.01 0.82
CA ASP A 131 -8.64 15.45 0.59
C ASP A 131 -7.42 16.05 1.30
N TYR A 132 -7.06 15.54 2.49
CA TYR A 132 -6.05 16.15 3.36
C TYR A 132 -4.79 15.29 3.60
N VAL A 133 -4.84 13.97 3.47
CA VAL A 133 -3.74 13.06 3.84
C VAL A 133 -3.09 12.39 2.62
N ALA A 134 -3.90 11.98 1.64
CA ALA A 134 -3.46 11.16 0.52
C ALA A 134 -2.30 11.80 -0.29
N ASP A 135 -2.26 13.12 -0.39
CA ASP A 135 -1.24 13.83 -1.16
C ASP A 135 0.20 13.50 -0.73
N GLU A 136 0.40 13.25 0.56
CA GLU A 136 1.71 12.94 1.16
C GLU A 136 1.83 11.45 1.53
N ALA A 137 0.71 10.72 1.63
CA ALA A 137 0.68 9.34 2.11
C ALA A 137 0.76 8.27 1.02
N LEU A 138 0.35 8.58 -0.23
CA LEU A 138 0.24 7.56 -1.28
C LEU A 138 1.61 7.05 -1.76
N ILE A 139 2.62 7.91 -1.75
CA ILE A 139 4.00 7.57 -2.12
C ILE A 139 4.90 7.91 -0.94
N TYR A 140 5.55 6.90 -0.36
CA TYR A 140 6.45 7.13 0.77
C TYR A 140 7.55 8.14 0.40
N GLY A 141 7.69 9.18 1.23
CA GLY A 141 8.70 10.24 1.08
C GLY A 141 8.46 11.21 -0.07
N ALA A 142 7.26 11.23 -0.68
CA ALA A 142 6.96 12.14 -1.78
C ALA A 142 5.54 12.70 -1.73
N LYS A 143 5.41 13.97 -2.10
CA LYS A 143 4.12 14.63 -2.26
C LYS A 143 3.70 14.63 -3.72
N ILE A 144 2.48 14.17 -4.02
CA ILE A 144 1.96 14.13 -5.40
C ILE A 144 1.91 15.54 -5.98
N SER A 145 1.34 16.50 -5.23
CA SER A 145 1.21 17.88 -5.67
C SER A 145 2.54 18.57 -5.98
N GLY A 146 3.66 18.11 -5.41
CA GLY A 146 4.99 18.68 -5.64
C GLY A 146 5.47 18.56 -7.09
N ASN A 147 4.87 17.64 -7.87
CA ASN A 147 5.22 17.38 -9.25
C ASN A 147 4.07 17.68 -10.23
N LEU A 148 2.96 18.24 -9.76
CA LEU A 148 1.81 18.55 -10.62
C LEU A 148 1.96 19.94 -11.25
N PRO A 149 1.70 20.09 -12.57
CA PRO A 149 1.55 21.39 -13.19
C PRO A 149 0.46 22.23 -12.50
N SER A 150 0.64 23.55 -12.46
CA SER A 150 -0.27 24.48 -11.74
C SER A 150 -1.72 24.47 -12.25
N ASN A 151 -1.95 24.01 -13.49
CA ASN A 151 -3.28 23.88 -14.09
C ASN A 151 -3.96 22.52 -13.82
N VAL A 152 -3.29 21.61 -13.09
CA VAL A 152 -3.82 20.28 -12.79
C VAL A 152 -4.42 20.26 -11.39
N SER A 153 -5.71 19.89 -11.29
CA SER A 153 -6.37 19.71 -10.00
C SER A 153 -5.80 18.51 -9.26
N ARG A 154 -5.08 18.78 -8.16
CA ARG A 154 -4.57 17.76 -7.22
C ARG A 154 -5.66 16.78 -6.78
N LEU A 155 -6.84 17.28 -6.40
CA LEU A 155 -7.94 16.43 -5.93
C LEU A 155 -8.45 15.49 -7.02
N ASN A 156 -8.49 15.95 -8.28
CA ASN A 156 -8.90 15.11 -9.40
C ASN A 156 -7.88 14.00 -9.66
N VAL A 157 -6.58 14.32 -9.61
CA VAL A 157 -5.50 13.33 -9.75
C VAL A 157 -5.56 12.31 -8.62
N ILE A 158 -5.61 12.78 -7.37
CA ILE A 158 -5.67 11.92 -6.18
C ILE A 158 -6.87 10.96 -6.25
N SER A 159 -8.04 11.44 -6.71
CA SER A 159 -9.24 10.62 -6.80
C SER A 159 -9.09 9.41 -7.73
N GLN A 160 -8.26 9.50 -8.77
CA GLN A 160 -8.03 8.39 -9.72
C GLN A 160 -7.26 7.23 -9.09
N PHE A 161 -6.46 7.50 -8.06
CA PHE A 161 -5.69 6.46 -7.35
C PHE A 161 -6.58 5.53 -6.52
N PHE A 162 -7.83 5.92 -6.27
CA PHE A 162 -8.80 5.12 -5.50
C PHE A 162 -9.80 4.35 -6.39
N GLU A 163 -9.62 4.35 -7.71
CA GLU A 163 -10.44 3.57 -8.64
C GLU A 163 -10.34 2.07 -8.31
N LYS A 164 -11.44 1.46 -7.89
CA LYS A 164 -11.47 0.10 -7.30
C LYS A 164 -10.90 -0.98 -8.20
N ASP A 165 -11.25 -0.97 -9.48
CA ASP A 165 -10.74 -1.95 -10.45
C ASP A 165 -9.23 -1.86 -10.59
N LYS A 166 -8.68 -0.64 -10.62
CA LYS A 166 -7.24 -0.41 -10.70
C LYS A 166 -6.53 -0.80 -9.41
N VAL A 167 -7.15 -0.55 -8.25
CA VAL A 167 -6.64 -1.01 -6.95
C VAL A 167 -6.57 -2.55 -6.90
N LYS A 168 -7.61 -3.25 -7.34
CA LYS A 168 -7.62 -4.72 -7.38
C LYS A 168 -6.56 -5.27 -8.34
N ALA A 169 -6.46 -4.68 -9.53
CA ALA A 169 -5.44 -5.05 -10.52
C ALA A 169 -4.03 -4.79 -9.99
N SER A 170 -3.81 -3.67 -9.30
CA SER A 170 -2.52 -3.34 -8.66
C SER A 170 -2.19 -4.32 -7.52
N ALA A 171 -3.16 -4.70 -6.69
CA ALA A 171 -2.96 -5.72 -5.67
C ALA A 171 -2.58 -7.07 -6.28
N GLN A 172 -3.25 -7.49 -7.36
CA GLN A 172 -2.86 -8.70 -8.09
C GLN A 172 -1.43 -8.60 -8.62
N HIS A 173 -1.07 -7.47 -9.25
CA HIS A 173 0.29 -7.23 -9.73
C HIS A 173 1.35 -7.36 -8.63
N VAL A 174 1.14 -6.74 -7.46
CA VAL A 174 2.06 -6.87 -6.31
C VAL A 174 2.17 -8.32 -5.86
N ASN A 175 1.06 -9.07 -5.88
CA ASN A 175 1.06 -10.49 -5.54
C ASN A 175 1.95 -11.31 -6.48
N ASP A 176 1.74 -11.14 -7.79
CA ASP A 176 2.49 -11.86 -8.83
C ASP A 176 3.96 -11.47 -8.82
N PHE A 177 4.26 -10.19 -8.55
CA PHE A 177 5.63 -9.68 -8.42
C PHE A 177 6.37 -10.37 -7.26
N ILE A 178 5.73 -10.52 -6.10
CA ILE A 178 6.31 -11.26 -4.97
C ILE A 178 6.51 -12.73 -5.32
N GLN A 179 5.51 -13.38 -5.94
CA GLN A 179 5.65 -14.78 -6.36
C GLN A 179 6.86 -14.97 -7.29
N ASN A 180 7.06 -14.08 -8.24
CA ASN A 180 8.22 -14.13 -9.15
C ASN A 180 9.56 -13.92 -8.42
N ILE A 181 9.62 -13.05 -7.41
CA ILE A 181 10.82 -12.90 -6.58
C ILE A 181 11.08 -14.18 -5.76
N MET A 182 10.04 -14.76 -5.16
CA MET A 182 10.17 -15.96 -4.33
C MET A 182 10.54 -17.19 -5.16
N ASN A 183 9.96 -17.37 -6.35
CA ASN A 183 10.31 -18.49 -7.23
C ASN A 183 11.80 -18.48 -7.56
N ARG A 184 12.35 -17.31 -7.94
CA ARG A 184 13.79 -17.14 -8.19
C ARG A 184 14.67 -17.37 -6.97
N TYR A 185 14.15 -17.17 -5.76
CA TYR A 185 14.92 -17.38 -4.52
C TYR A 185 15.01 -18.86 -4.13
N PHE A 186 14.00 -19.66 -4.47
CA PHE A 186 13.94 -21.08 -4.14
C PHE A 186 14.40 -22.02 -5.28
N GLU A 187 14.67 -21.48 -6.47
CA GLU A 187 15.34 -22.17 -7.58
C GLU A 187 16.82 -22.45 -7.25
#